data_AF-A0A920J6V0-F1
#
_entry.id   AF-A0A920J6V0-F1
#
_cell.length_a   1.000
_cell.length_b   1.000
_cell.length_c   1.000
_cell.angle_alpha   90.00
_cell.angle_beta   90.00
_cell.angle_gamma   90.00
#
_symmetry.space_group_name_H-M   'P 1'
#
loop_
_entity.id
_entity.type
_entity.pdbx_description
1 polymer ?
#
loop_
_entity_poly.entity_id
_entity_poly.type
_entity_poly.pdbx_seq_one_letter_code
_entity_poly.pdbx_strand_id
1 'polypeptide(L)' 'MIKRLRGIFSNDLSIDLGTANTLVYVKDKGVVLDEPSVVAIRDSGGKRALWL' A
#
# COMPACT_ATOMS: atom_id res chain seq x y z
N MET A 1 -11.51 -6.73 27.27
CA MET A 1 -10.28 -6.07 27.76
C MET A 1 -9.06 -6.19 26.82
N ILE A 2 -9.04 -7.08 25.82
CA ILE A 2 -7.89 -7.31 24.91
C ILE A 2 -7.86 -6.40 23.65
N LYS A 3 -8.98 -5.75 23.28
CA LYS A 3 -9.07 -4.92 22.05
C LYS A 3 -8.15 -3.68 22.07
N ARG A 4 -7.75 -3.16 23.23
CA ARG A 4 -6.91 -1.96 23.36
C ARG A 4 -5.41 -2.22 23.11
N LEU A 5 -4.92 -3.42 23.37
CA LEU A 5 -3.51 -3.77 23.12
C LEU A 5 -3.18 -3.90 21.63
N ARG A 6 -4.17 -4.19 20.76
CA ARG A 6 -3.97 -4.20 19.30
C ARG A 6 -3.83 -2.80 18.70
N GLY A 7 -4.26 -1.75 19.42
CA GLY A 7 -4.16 -0.36 18.96
C GLY A 7 -2.78 0.26 19.17
N ILE A 8 -1.96 -0.28 20.08
CA ILE A 8 -0.58 0.19 20.30
C ILE A 8 0.36 -0.35 19.20
N PHE A 9 -0.06 -1.42 18.51
CA PHE A 9 0.60 -1.97 17.32
C PHE A 9 -0.06 -1.49 16.02
N SER A 10 -0.84 -0.40 16.02
CA SER A 10 -1.14 0.26 14.74
C SER A 10 0.21 0.73 14.19
N ASN A 11 0.69 0.11 13.11
CA ASN A 11 1.85 0.63 12.41
C ASN A 11 1.49 2.06 11.98
N ASP A 12 2.07 3.07 12.64
CA ASP A 12 1.96 4.46 12.23
C ASP A 12 2.49 4.53 10.79
N LEU A 13 1.55 4.62 9.83
CA LEU A 13 1.78 4.46 8.40
C LEU A 13 1.49 5.79 7.70
N SER A 14 2.36 6.18 6.78
CA SER A 14 2.10 7.25 5.83
C SER A 14 2.29 6.71 4.41
N ILE A 15 1.39 7.08 3.51
CA ILE A 15 1.40 6.63 2.12
C ILE A 15 1.46 7.86 1.23
N ASP A 16 2.45 7.89 0.35
CA ASP A 16 2.54 8.85 -0.75
C ASP A 16 2.08 8.16 -2.05
N LEU A 17 1.00 8.66 -2.64
CA LEU A 17 0.40 8.13 -3.86
C LEU A 17 0.77 9.04 -5.04
N GLY A 18 2.05 9.04 -5.39
CA GLY A 18 2.56 9.77 -6.54
C GLY A 18 2.11 9.16 -7.86
N THR A 19 2.14 9.97 -8.93
CA THR A 19 1.80 9.50 -10.29
C THR A 19 2.79 8.48 -10.83
N ALA A 20 4.07 8.60 -10.47
CA ALA A 20 5.14 7.72 -10.90
C ALA A 20 5.45 6.61 -9.90
N ASN A 21 5.48 6.93 -8.59
CA ASN A 21 5.87 6.03 -7.52
C ASN A 21 4.86 6.10 -6.37
N THR A 22 4.66 4.96 -5.71
CA THR A 22 3.96 4.84 -4.44
C THR A 22 5.00 4.56 -3.37
N LEU A 23 5.03 5.40 -2.33
CA LEU A 23 5.93 5.21 -1.20
C LEU A 23 5.11 4.91 0.06
N VAL A 24 5.63 3.99 0.87
CA VAL A 24 5.07 3.68 2.19
C VAL A 24 6.12 3.94 3.24
N TYR A 25 5.80 4.78 4.22
CA TYR A 25 6.64 5.06 5.37
C TYR A 25 6.01 4.46 6.63
N VAL A 26 6.83 3.79 7.45
CA VAL A 26 6.46 3.35 8.79
C VAL A 26 7.32 4.08 9.80
N LYS A 27 6.67 4.69 10.79
CA LYS A 27 7.35 5.35 11.91
C LYS A 27 8.39 4.42 12.54
N ASP A 28 9.58 4.97 12.81
CA ASP A 28 10.74 4.26 13.37
C ASP A 28 11.33 3.15 12.47
N LYS A 29 10.80 2.93 11.26
CA LYS A 29 11.37 2.02 10.25
C LYS A 29 11.82 2.71 8.98
N GLY A 30 11.30 3.91 8.69
CA GLY A 30 11.62 4.63 7.45
C GLY A 30 10.69 4.25 6.29
N VAL A 31 11.14 4.52 5.06
CA VAL A 31 10.45 4.08 3.84
C VAL A 31 10.61 2.57 3.70
N VAL A 32 9.50 1.85 3.65
CA VAL A 32 9.44 0.38 3.57
C VAL A 32 8.93 -0.15 2.22
N LEU A 33 8.41 0.74 1.36
CA LEU A 33 8.02 0.44 -0.02
C LEU A 33 8.31 1.67 -0.87
N ASP A 34 8.92 1.47 -2.03
CA ASP A 34 9.11 2.44 -3.11
C ASP A 34 8.98 1.68 -4.43
N GLU A 35 7.77 1.65 -4.96
CA GLU A 35 7.42 0.90 -6.17
C GLU A 35 6.77 1.84 -7.18
N PRO A 36 6.88 1.55 -8.50
CA PRO A 36 6.15 2.30 -9.50
C PRO A 36 4.63 2.26 -9.25
N SER A 37 3.95 3.40 -9.40
CA SER A 37 2.49 3.55 -9.27
C SER A 37 1.75 2.99 -10.49
N VAL A 38 1.93 1.70 -10.76
CA VAL A 38 1.38 1.02 -11.94
C VAL A 38 0.69 -0.28 -11.56
N VAL A 39 -0.31 -0.68 -12.36
CA VAL A 39 -0.96 -1.97 -12.23
C VAL A 39 -1.10 -2.62 -13.60
N ALA A 40 -0.95 -3.94 -13.66
CA ALA A 40 -1.24 -4.69 -14.88
C ALA A 40 -2.74 -5.00 -14.96
N ILE A 41 -3.35 -4.68 -16.09
CA ILE A 41 -4.75 -4.98 -16.37
C ILE A 41 -4.80 -5.92 -17.56
N ARG A 42 -5.46 -7.08 -17.39
CA ARG A 42 -5.88 -7.89 -18.53
C ARG A 42 -7.30 -7.47 -18.89
N ASP A 43 -7.45 -7.01 -20.12
CA ASP A 43 -8.75 -6.78 -20.73
C ASP A 43 -9.10 -7.97 -21.62
N SER A 44 -10.26 -8.58 -21.39
CA SER A 44 -10.79 -9.65 -22.22
C SER A 44 -12.24 -9.35 -22.54
N GLY A 45 -12.44 -8.59 -23.62
CA GLY A 45 -13.75 -8.28 -24.19
C GLY A 45 -14.69 -7.56 -23.22
N GLY A 46 -14.19 -6.58 -22.46
CA GLY A 46 -14.98 -5.80 -21.50
C GLY A 46 -14.93 -6.32 -20.07
N LYS A 47 -14.26 -7.45 -19.81
CA LYS A 47 -13.90 -7.90 -18.46
C LYS A 47 -12.47 -7.46 -18.16
N ARG A 48 -12.31 -6.60 -17.15
CA ARG A 48 -10.99 -6.18 -16.63
C ARG A 48 -10.67 -6.94 -15.36
N ALA A 49 -9.50 -7.58 -15.35
CA ALA A 49 -8.94 -8.20 -14.16
C ALA A 49 -7.59 -7.53 -13.85
N LEU A 50 -7.35 -7.24 -12.57
CA LEU A 50 -6.04 -6.84 -12.08
C LEU A 50 -5.15 -8.07 -11.99
N TRP A 51 -3.95 -7.97 -12.53
CA TRP A 51 -2.90 -8.96 -12.39
C TRP A 51 -1.81 -8.33 -11.51
N LEU A 52 -1.32 -9.12 -10.55
CA LEU A 52 -0.21 -8.74 -9.68
C LEU A 52 1.10 -9.29 -10.25
#